data_AF-A0A645ESS6-F1
#
_entry.id   AF-A0A645ESS6-F1
#
_cell.length_a   1.000
_cell.length_b   1.000
_cell.length_c   1.000
_cell.angle_alpha   90.00
_cell.angle_beta   90.00
_cell.angle_gamma   90.00
#
_symmetry.space_group_name_H-M   'P 1'
#
loop_
_entity.id
_entity.type
_entity.pdbx_description
1 polymer ?
#
loop_
_entity_poly.entity_id
_entity_poly.type
_entity_poly.pdbx_seq_one_letter_code
_entity_poly.pdbx_strand_id
1 'polypeptide(L)'
;MCWSKADLSDKPAFIVSTDVSLDTSKILEYYQNRWDIEVSYRYHKNSLGFDEYQIESLTSIKRFWSLVFMTYTFLELFRVSNGKLLKLKTIGDTIGYFRQQYMVKIAKFAYSCAAEGVSLESMITKLGIAA
;
A
#
# COMPACT_ATOMS: atom_id res chain seq x y z
N MET A 1 16.45 -22.48 -30.40
CA MET A 1 15.05 -22.88 -30.62
C MET A 1 14.42 -21.92 -31.62
N CYS A 2 13.98 -22.43 -32.77
CA CYS A 2 13.28 -21.64 -33.78
C CYS A 2 11.80 -22.05 -33.74
N TRP A 3 10.93 -21.15 -33.32
CA TRP A 3 9.49 -21.34 -33.30
C TRP A 3 8.91 -21.10 -34.69
N SER A 4 7.88 -21.84 -35.09
CA SER A 4 7.20 -21.62 -36.37
C SER A 4 6.22 -20.45 -36.25
N LYS A 5 5.94 -19.75 -37.35
CA LYS A 5 5.07 -18.56 -37.36
C LYS A 5 3.63 -18.85 -36.89
N ALA A 6 3.20 -20.12 -36.95
CA ALA A 6 1.89 -20.56 -36.50
C ALA A 6 1.77 -20.68 -34.98
N ASP A 7 2.90 -20.79 -34.26
CA ASP A 7 2.94 -20.97 -32.81
C ASP A 7 2.90 -19.64 -32.03
N LEU A 8 2.91 -18.51 -32.75
CA LEU A 8 3.00 -17.16 -32.20
C LEU A 8 1.62 -16.50 -32.26
N SER A 9 1.13 -16.04 -31.11
CA SER A 9 0.06 -15.04 -31.01
C SER A 9 0.36 -13.84 -31.91
N ASP A 10 -0.67 -13.15 -32.42
CA ASP A 10 -0.53 -11.88 -33.17
C ASP A 10 0.34 -10.84 -32.44
N LYS A 11 0.50 -10.99 -31.12
CA LYS A 11 1.49 -10.29 -30.29
C LYS A 11 2.34 -11.31 -29.52
N PRO A 12 3.52 -11.69 -30.03
CA PRO A 12 4.40 -12.60 -29.31
C PRO A 12 5.02 -11.89 -28.09
N ALA A 13 5.10 -12.62 -26.97
CA ALA A 13 5.78 -12.17 -25.76
C ALA A 13 7.11 -12.92 -25.60
N PHE A 14 8.18 -12.19 -25.31
CA PHE A 14 9.51 -12.76 -25.11
C PHE A 14 10.00 -12.45 -23.70
N ILE A 15 10.44 -13.48 -22.98
CA ILE A 15 11.09 -13.34 -21.67
C ILE A 15 12.55 -13.71 -21.88
N VAL A 16 13.46 -12.83 -21.44
CA VAL A 16 14.90 -12.99 -21.61
C VAL A 16 15.54 -13.00 -20.23
N SER A 17 16.46 -13.93 -19.99
CA SER A 17 17.30 -14.02 -18.81
C SER A 17 18.75 -13.84 -19.21
N THR A 18 19.52 -13.12 -18.40
CA THR A 18 20.98 -13.03 -18.53
C THR A 18 21.69 -14.23 -17.90
N ASP A 19 21.00 -14.96 -17.02
CA ASP A 19 21.52 -16.16 -16.38
C ASP A 19 21.19 -17.38 -17.25
N VAL A 20 22.24 -17.98 -17.80
CA VAL A 20 22.19 -19.15 -18.69
C VAL A 20 22.09 -20.48 -17.92
N SER A 21 22.25 -20.45 -16.59
CA SER A 21 22.19 -21.64 -15.75
C SER A 21 20.75 -22.02 -15.35
N LEU A 22 19.81 -21.07 -15.48
CA LEU A 22 18.41 -21.25 -15.10
C LEU A 22 17.64 -22.05 -16.16
N ASP A 23 16.77 -22.94 -15.68
CA ASP A 23 15.78 -23.57 -16.54
C ASP A 23 14.61 -22.62 -16.84
N THR A 24 13.89 -22.91 -17.92
CA THR A 24 12.75 -22.10 -18.37
C THR A 24 11.67 -21.93 -17.29
N SER A 25 11.41 -22.95 -16.47
CA SER A 25 10.38 -22.88 -15.43
C SER A 25 10.80 -21.91 -14.34
N LYS A 26 12.07 -21.91 -13.95
CA LYS A 26 12.61 -20.97 -12.97
C LYS A 26 12.60 -19.52 -13.46
N ILE A 27 12.93 -19.31 -14.74
CA ILE A 27 12.82 -17.98 -15.37
C ILE A 27 11.38 -17.46 -15.31
N LEU A 28 10.40 -18.32 -15.60
CA LEU A 28 8.98 -17.96 -15.51
C LEU A 28 8.53 -17.68 -14.07
N GLU A 29 8.96 -18.50 -13.11
CA GLU A 29 8.69 -18.29 -11.67
C GLU A 29 9.22 -16.91 -11.21
N TYR A 30 10.45 -16.56 -11.59
CA TYR A 30 11.01 -15.25 -11.28
C TYR A 30 10.26 -14.11 -11.96
N TYR A 31 9.87 -14.29 -13.22
CA TYR A 31 9.10 -13.28 -13.94
C TYR A 31 7.72 -13.04 -13.31
N GLN A 32 7.07 -14.07 -12.72
CA GLN A 32 5.78 -13.92 -12.05
C GLN A 32 5.83 -12.96 -10.85
N ASN A 33 6.95 -12.91 -10.12
CA ASN A 33 7.13 -11.99 -8.99
C ASN A 33 7.08 -10.49 -9.41
N ARG A 34 7.21 -10.19 -10.70
CA ARG A 34 7.05 -8.82 -11.22
C ARG A 34 5.66 -8.26 -10.92
N TRP A 35 4.62 -9.09 -10.96
CA TRP A 35 3.24 -8.64 -10.77
C TRP A 35 3.02 -8.03 -9.38
N ASP A 36 3.69 -8.56 -8.36
CA ASP A 36 3.59 -8.05 -7.00
C ASP A 36 4.09 -6.61 -6.88
N ILE A 37 5.04 -6.19 -7.72
CA ILE A 37 5.50 -4.81 -7.81
C ILE A 37 4.36 -3.91 -8.31
N GLU A 38 3.62 -4.32 -9.34
CA GLU A 38 2.49 -3.54 -9.87
C GLU A 38 1.34 -3.42 -8.86
N VAL A 39 1.05 -4.51 -8.14
CA VAL A 39 0.08 -4.52 -7.05
C VAL A 39 0.53 -3.59 -5.91
N SER A 40 1.81 -3.64 -5.54
CA SER A 40 2.40 -2.74 -4.55
C SER A 40 2.27 -1.28 -4.95
N TYR A 41 2.63 -0.91 -6.19
CA TYR A 41 2.50 0.46 -6.69
C TYR A 41 1.06 0.98 -6.64
N ARG A 42 0.07 0.10 -6.87
CA ARG A 42 -1.35 0.47 -6.73
C ARG A 42 -1.70 0.92 -5.32
N TYR A 43 -1.18 0.24 -4.30
CA TYR A 43 -1.38 0.66 -2.90
C TYR A 43 -0.65 1.97 -2.57
N HIS A 44 0.58 2.14 -3.06
CA HIS A 44 1.34 3.38 -2.88
C HIS A 44 0.57 4.60 -3.40
N LYS A 45 0.05 4.51 -4.63
CA LYS A 45 -0.75 5.59 -5.24
C LYS A 45 -2.10 5.75 -4.53
N ASN A 46 -2.95 4.73 -4.62
CA ASN A 46 -4.36 4.87 -4.25
C ASN A 46 -4.62 4.95 -2.74
N SER A 47 -3.72 4.40 -1.91
CA SER A 47 -3.95 4.34 -0.45
C SER A 47 -3.00 5.21 0.35
N LEU A 48 -1.80 5.51 -0.17
CA LEU A 48 -0.78 6.30 0.51
C LEU A 48 -0.52 7.65 -0.16
N GLY A 49 -1.23 7.99 -1.26
CA GLY A 49 -1.16 9.30 -1.91
C GLY A 49 0.16 9.54 -2.66
N PHE A 50 0.82 8.48 -3.14
CA PHE A 50 2.13 8.61 -3.76
C PHE A 50 2.15 9.47 -5.02
N ASP A 51 1.03 9.64 -5.73
CA ASP A 51 0.90 10.49 -6.91
C ASP A 51 0.11 11.79 -6.67
N GLU A 52 -0.30 12.04 -5.43
CA GLU A 52 -1.14 13.20 -5.05
C GLU A 52 -0.34 14.36 -4.43
N TYR A 53 0.97 14.17 -4.17
CA TYR A 53 1.79 15.20 -3.53
C TYR A 53 2.11 16.35 -4.51
N GLN A 54 1.88 17.59 -4.09
CA GLN A 54 2.18 18.80 -4.85
C GLN A 54 3.34 19.57 -4.21
N ILE A 55 4.52 18.95 -4.20
CA ILE A 55 5.72 19.51 -3.58
C ILE A 55 6.83 19.62 -4.63
N GLU A 56 7.47 20.79 -4.73
CA GLU A 56 8.52 21.06 -5.72
C GLU A 56 9.94 20.85 -5.18
N SER A 57 10.12 20.94 -3.86
CA SER A 57 11.43 20.77 -3.22
C SER A 57 11.90 19.32 -3.29
N LEU A 58 13.03 19.07 -3.97
CA LEU A 58 13.63 17.74 -4.09
C LEU A 58 13.84 17.07 -2.72
N THR A 59 14.26 17.84 -1.70
CA THR A 59 14.45 17.32 -0.34
C THR A 59 13.13 16.84 0.26
N SER A 60 12.07 17.63 0.10
CA SER A 60 10.74 17.27 0.58
C SER A 60 10.15 16.08 -0.17
N ILE A 61 10.36 15.98 -1.49
CA ILE A 61 9.96 14.83 -2.31
C ILE A 61 10.64 13.56 -1.79
N LYS A 62 11.96 13.58 -1.58
CA LYS A 62 12.71 12.42 -1.06
C LYS A 62 12.21 11.98 0.32
N ARG A 63 11.92 12.95 1.21
CA ARG A 63 11.35 12.68 2.53
C ARG A 63 9.97 12.06 2.42
N PHE A 64 9.10 12.61 1.57
CA PHE A 64 7.77 12.08 1.34
C PHE A 64 7.81 10.64 0.83
N TRP A 65 8.63 10.36 -0.19
CA TRP A 65 8.79 8.99 -0.70
C TRP A 65 9.27 8.04 0.39
N SER A 66 10.27 8.45 1.18
CA SER A 66 10.79 7.64 2.29
C SER A 66 9.70 7.32 3.32
N LEU A 67 8.84 8.29 3.64
CA LEU A 67 7.71 8.09 4.55
C LEU A 67 6.69 7.11 3.95
N VAL A 68 6.32 7.27 2.68
CA VAL A 68 5.37 6.36 2.01
C VAL A 68 5.89 4.92 2.02
N PHE A 69 7.15 4.71 1.63
CA PHE A 69 7.75 3.37 1.64
C PHE A 69 7.87 2.81 3.06
N MET A 70 8.25 3.63 4.05
CA MET A 70 8.29 3.21 5.45
C MET A 70 6.91 2.81 5.97
N THR A 71 5.86 3.56 5.64
CA THR A 71 4.47 3.23 5.99
C THR A 71 4.04 1.93 5.31
N TYR A 72 4.35 1.74 4.03
CA TYR A 72 4.06 0.51 3.32
C TYR A 72 4.75 -0.70 3.97
N THR A 73 6.04 -0.59 4.26
CA THR A 73 6.81 -1.64 4.95
C THR A 73 6.23 -1.95 6.32
N PHE A 74 5.86 -0.93 7.09
CA PHE A 74 5.21 -1.12 8.39
C PHE A 74 3.90 -1.90 8.26
N LEU A 75 3.03 -1.51 7.32
CA LEU A 75 1.76 -2.19 7.07
C LEU A 75 1.98 -3.66 6.69
N GLU A 76 2.97 -3.94 5.84
CA GLU A 76 3.29 -5.30 5.43
C GLU A 76 3.87 -6.15 6.56
N LEU A 77 4.80 -5.59 7.36
CA LEU A 77 5.32 -6.26 8.55
C LEU A 77 4.23 -6.55 9.56
N PHE A 78 3.32 -5.60 9.78
CA PHE A 78 2.16 -5.79 10.66
C PHE A 78 1.23 -6.90 10.13
N ARG A 79 0.95 -6.89 8.82
CA ARG A 79 0.14 -7.93 8.15
C ARG A 79 0.75 -9.30 8.31
N VAL A 80 2.04 -9.47 8.05
CA VAL A 80 2.73 -10.76 8.19
C VAL A 80 2.75 -11.23 9.64
N SER A 81 3.02 -10.33 10.58
CA SER A 81 3.12 -10.67 12.01
C SER A 81 1.75 -11.00 12.64
N ASN A 82 0.69 -10.33 12.20
CA ASN A 82 -0.64 -10.43 12.82
C ASN A 82 -1.69 -11.10 11.92
N GLY A 83 -1.33 -11.53 10.71
CA GLY A 83 -2.27 -11.95 9.67
C GLY A 83 -3.15 -13.12 10.06
N LYS A 84 -2.62 -14.08 10.82
CA LYS A 84 -3.40 -15.22 11.34
C LYS A 84 -4.39 -14.80 12.42
N LEU A 85 -3.93 -14.00 13.38
CA LEU A 85 -4.73 -13.56 14.53
C LEU A 85 -5.87 -12.62 14.11
N LEU A 86 -5.54 -11.63 13.28
CA LEU A 86 -6.45 -10.57 12.86
C LEU A 86 -7.11 -10.85 11.50
N LYS A 87 -6.85 -12.03 10.90
CA LYS A 87 -7.36 -12.45 9.58
C LYS A 87 -7.05 -11.46 8.45
N LEU A 88 -5.89 -10.80 8.50
CA LEU A 88 -5.45 -9.83 7.49
C LEU A 88 -4.82 -10.57 6.31
N LYS A 89 -5.51 -10.58 5.16
CA LYS A 89 -5.03 -11.26 3.95
C LYS A 89 -4.25 -10.30 3.07
N THR A 90 -4.76 -9.09 2.90
CA THR A 90 -4.21 -8.05 2.03
C THR A 90 -3.69 -6.86 2.82
N ILE A 91 -2.88 -6.01 2.18
CA ILE A 91 -2.52 -4.69 2.73
C ILE A 91 -3.76 -3.82 2.91
N GLY A 92 -4.75 -3.95 2.02
CA GLY A 92 -6.05 -3.28 2.14
C GLY A 92 -6.76 -3.62 3.46
N ASP A 93 -6.76 -4.88 3.87
CA ASP A 93 -7.34 -5.30 5.15
C ASP A 93 -6.62 -4.65 6.33
N THR A 94 -5.30 -4.54 6.23
CA THR A 94 -4.45 -3.94 7.28
C THR A 94 -4.70 -2.44 7.40
N ILE A 95 -4.80 -1.74 6.27
CA ILE A 95 -5.21 -0.33 6.23
C ILE A 95 -6.61 -0.16 6.82
N GLY A 96 -7.55 -1.02 6.43
CA GLY A 96 -8.92 -1.02 6.96
C GLY A 96 -8.96 -1.20 8.47
N TYR A 97 -8.15 -2.12 9.01
CA TYR A 97 -7.99 -2.33 10.44
C TYR A 97 -7.54 -1.06 11.16
N PHE A 98 -6.46 -0.41 10.69
CA PHE A 98 -5.97 0.82 11.32
C PHE A 98 -6.97 1.98 11.23
N ARG A 99 -7.68 2.12 10.10
CA ARG A 99 -8.76 3.11 9.94
C ARG A 99 -9.88 2.88 10.95
N GLN A 100 -10.29 1.63 11.16
CA GLN A 100 -11.31 1.31 12.15
C GLN A 100 -10.84 1.60 13.58
N GLN A 101 -9.59 1.25 13.92
CA GLN A 101 -9.01 1.59 15.22
C GLN A 101 -8.95 3.10 15.44
N TYR A 102 -8.63 3.87 14.40
CA TYR A 102 -8.64 5.32 14.45
C TYR A 102 -10.05 5.88 14.71
N MET A 103 -11.08 5.36 14.04
CA MET A 103 -12.47 5.76 14.29
C MET A 103 -12.92 5.47 15.73
N VAL A 104 -12.52 4.33 16.29
CA VAL A 104 -12.78 4.00 17.71
C VAL A 104 -12.11 5.01 18.64
N LYS A 105 -10.88 5.43 18.34
CA LYS A 105 -10.19 6.46 19.14
C LYS A 105 -10.89 7.81 19.07
N ILE A 106 -11.36 8.23 17.89
CA ILE A 106 -12.17 9.45 17.72
C ILE A 106 -13.45 9.36 18.55
N ALA A 107 -14.18 8.24 18.46
CA ALA A 107 -15.42 8.06 19.22
C ALA A 107 -15.19 8.13 20.75
N LYS A 108 -14.10 7.50 21.23
CA LYS A 108 -13.70 7.60 22.65
C LYS A 108 -13.36 9.03 23.06
N PHE A 109 -12.63 9.75 22.21
CA PHE A 109 -12.28 11.16 22.46
C PHE A 109 -13.53 12.05 22.53
N ALA A 110 -14.47 11.90 21.58
CA ALA A 110 -15.73 12.63 21.58
C ALA A 110 -16.54 12.36 22.85
N TYR A 111 -16.60 11.09 23.29
CA TYR A 111 -17.25 10.71 24.54
C TYR A 111 -16.62 11.39 25.76
N SER A 112 -15.29 11.40 25.87
CA SER A 112 -14.61 12.09 26.99
C SER A 112 -14.89 13.60 27.00
N CYS A 113 -14.88 14.26 25.84
CA CYS A 113 -15.21 15.68 25.77
C CYS A 113 -16.65 15.97 26.20
N ALA A 114 -17.60 15.11 25.81
CA ALA A 114 -19.00 15.23 26.23
C ALA A 114 -19.17 15.04 27.75
N ALA A 115 -18.47 14.07 28.34
CA ALA A 115 -18.51 13.83 29.78
C ALA A 115 -17.92 15.00 30.60
N GLU A 116 -16.94 15.72 30.05
CA GLU A 116 -16.31 16.90 30.66
C GLU A 116 -17.11 18.20 30.40
N GLY A 117 -18.23 18.14 29.66
CA GLY A 117 -19.03 19.32 29.35
C GLY A 117 -18.39 20.30 28.36
N VAL A 118 -17.42 19.85 27.56
CA VAL A 118 -16.79 20.65 26.52
C VAL A 118 -17.81 20.99 25.43
N SER A 119 -17.87 22.25 25.00
CA SER A 119 -18.80 22.67 23.94
C SER A 119 -18.50 21.96 22.61
N LEU A 120 -19.56 21.69 21.83
CA LEU A 120 -19.44 21.04 20.53
C LEU A 120 -18.51 21.81 19.58
N GLU A 121 -18.57 23.14 19.58
CA GLU A 121 -17.69 23.98 18.75
C GLU A 121 -16.22 23.84 19.13
N SER A 122 -15.91 23.78 20.44
CA SER A 122 -14.55 23.55 20.92
C SER A 122 -14.04 22.17 20.50
N MET A 123 -14.90 21.15 20.52
CA MET A 123 -14.58 19.80 20.08
C MET A 123 -14.33 19.73 18.56
N ILE A 124 -15.20 20.33 17.74
CA ILE A 124 -15.06 20.40 16.28
C ILE A 124 -13.75 21.11 15.90
N THR A 125 -13.46 22.23 16.56
CA THR A 125 -12.21 22.98 16.38
C THR A 125 -10.99 22.13 16.72
N LYS A 126 -11.01 21.40 17.86
CA LYS A 126 -9.90 20.53 18.27
C LYS A 126 -9.69 19.34 17.33
N LEU A 127 -10.77 18.80 16.75
CA LEU A 127 -10.70 17.71 15.77
C LEU A 127 -10.27 18.20 14.37
N GLY A 128 -10.26 19.51 14.12
CA GLY A 128 -9.90 20.08 12.82
C GLY A 128 -10.88 19.70 11.71
N ILE A 129 -12.14 19.40 12.07
CA ILE A 129 -13.20 19.04 11.12
C ILE A 129 -13.90 20.34 10.73
N ALA A 130 -14.11 20.58 9.43
CA ALA A 130 -14.93 21.69 8.99
C ALA A 130 -16.41 21.40 9.36
N ALA A 131 -17.05 22.35 10.04
CA ALA A 131 -18.48 22.32 10.34
C ALA A 131 -19.32 22.50 9.07
#